data_AF-A0A0F9DK62-F1
#
_entry.id   AF-A0A0F9DK62-F1
#
_cell.length_a   1.000
_cell.length_b   1.000
_cell.length_c   1.000
_cell.angle_alpha   90.00
_cell.angle_beta   90.00
_cell.angle_gamma   90.00
#
_symmetry.space_group_name_H-M   'P 1'
#
loop_
_entity.id
_entity.type
_entity.pdbx_description
1 polymer ?
#
loop_
_entity_poly.entity_id
_entity_poly.type
_entity_poly.pdbx_seq_one_letter_code
_entity_poly.pdbx_strand_id
1 'polypeptide(L)'
;MASQGHDRLTPLRRLPPLVQSCEKRAVQQGDAVTWVRLDDNFPGHRKVLAAGPEAAWLHVEGLCYCAHQQTDGAIPDAALVKLTQFSKPKALKLAARLVEAGLWERNGVGYAIHDYLDYNPSKKSLDEKREAKRRAGQAGGLAKAKQGDRKGG
;
A
#
# COMPACT_ATOMS: atom_id res chain seq x y z
N MET A 1 -43.21 48.80 21.93
CA MET A 1 -42.16 47.84 22.37
C MET A 1 -42.47 46.49 21.72
N ALA A 2 -41.41 45.81 21.28
CA ALA A 2 -41.39 44.48 20.64
C ALA A 2 -41.98 44.42 19.21
N SER A 3 -41.39 43.73 18.24
CA SER A 3 -40.08 43.10 18.07
C SER A 3 -40.06 42.65 16.61
N GLN A 4 -39.11 43.14 15.79
CA GLN A 4 -38.92 42.67 14.42
C GLN A 4 -38.28 41.28 14.45
N GLY A 5 -39.00 40.25 14.01
CA GLY A 5 -38.45 38.92 13.73
C GLY A 5 -37.98 38.84 12.28
N HIS A 6 -36.73 39.23 12.02
CA HIS A 6 -36.09 38.94 10.74
C HIS A 6 -35.63 37.48 10.73
N ASP A 7 -36.36 36.67 9.98
CA ASP A 7 -36.07 35.28 9.66
C ASP A 7 -34.79 35.20 8.81
N ARG A 8 -33.64 35.01 9.47
CA ARG A 8 -32.33 34.88 8.81
C ARG A 8 -32.15 33.45 8.31
N LEU A 9 -32.68 33.18 7.11
CA LEU A 9 -32.24 32.04 6.31
C LEU A 9 -30.73 32.19 6.07
N THR A 10 -29.95 31.31 6.69
CA THR A 10 -28.50 31.22 6.48
C THR A 10 -28.28 30.60 5.09
N PRO A 11 -27.54 31.24 4.17
CA PRO A 11 -27.33 30.65 2.86
C PRO A 11 -26.51 29.36 3.03
N LEU A 12 -27.06 28.25 2.51
CA LEU A 12 -26.34 26.99 2.36
C LEU A 12 -25.02 27.29 1.65
N ARG A 13 -23.90 27.07 2.35
CA ARG A 13 -22.55 27.13 1.76
C ARG A 13 -22.54 26.15 0.58
N ARG A 14 -22.23 26.65 -0.62
CA ARG A 14 -21.91 25.80 -1.78
C ARG A 14 -20.77 24.87 -1.36
N LEU A 15 -21.03 23.56 -1.34
CA LEU A 15 -19.99 22.56 -1.27
C LEU A 15 -19.10 22.73 -2.52
N PRO A 16 -17.77 22.76 -2.39
CA PRO A 16 -16.89 22.71 -3.56
C PRO A 16 -17.13 21.40 -4.32
N PRO A 17 -16.94 21.38 -5.65
CA PRO A 17 -17.12 20.17 -6.44
C PRO A 17 -16.19 19.06 -5.92
N LEU A 18 -16.77 17.94 -5.48
CA LEU A 18 -16.08 16.71 -5.05
C LEU A 18 -15.47 15.95 -6.25
N VAL A 19 -14.77 16.65 -7.14
CA VAL A 19 -14.01 16.03 -8.23
C VAL A 19 -12.76 16.89 -8.47
N GLN A 20 -11.88 16.95 -7.48
CA GLN A 20 -10.49 17.31 -7.75
C GLN A 20 -9.72 16.01 -7.90
N SER A 21 -9.57 15.67 -9.18
CA SER A 21 -8.50 14.88 -9.77
C SER A 21 -8.06 13.65 -8.97
N CYS A 22 -8.29 12.48 -9.58
CA CYS A 22 -7.29 11.42 -9.63
C CYS A 22 -6.02 12.04 -10.26
N GLU A 23 -5.34 12.87 -9.48
CA GLU A 23 -4.12 13.53 -9.88
C GLU A 23 -3.11 12.41 -9.95
N LYS A 24 -2.85 11.99 -11.19
CA LYS A 24 -1.82 11.04 -11.56
C LYS A 24 -0.59 11.42 -10.75
N ARG A 25 -0.36 10.71 -9.66
CA ARG A 25 0.85 10.85 -8.86
C ARG A 25 1.97 10.69 -9.88
N ALA A 26 2.80 11.73 -10.04
CA ALA A 26 3.91 11.68 -10.96
C ALA A 26 4.77 10.47 -10.57
N VAL A 27 4.61 9.37 -11.29
CA VAL A 27 5.46 8.20 -11.15
C VAL A 27 6.83 8.70 -11.57
N GLN A 28 7.76 8.75 -10.62
CA GLN A 28 9.17 8.95 -10.96
C GLN A 28 9.51 7.88 -11.99
N GLN A 29 9.89 8.31 -13.20
CA GLN A 29 10.13 7.42 -14.33
C GLN A 29 11.28 6.46 -13.98
N GLY A 30 10.94 5.22 -13.64
CA GLY A 30 11.90 4.16 -13.31
C GLY A 30 11.33 3.06 -12.42
N ASP A 31 10.43 3.40 -11.49
CA ASP A 31 9.89 2.42 -10.57
C ASP A 31 8.63 1.78 -11.14
N ALA A 32 8.76 0.51 -11.57
CA ALA A 32 7.62 -0.30 -11.93
C ALA A 32 6.60 -0.33 -10.77
N VAL A 33 5.33 -0.08 -11.08
CA VAL A 33 4.24 -0.19 -10.09
C VAL A 33 4.26 -1.60 -9.48
N THR A 34 4.44 -1.67 -8.16
CA THR A 34 4.36 -2.93 -7.41
C THR A 34 2.95 -3.13 -6.88
N TRP A 35 2.40 -4.32 -7.07
CA TRP A 35 1.09 -4.72 -6.59
C TRP A 35 1.24 -5.65 -5.38
N VAL A 36 0.33 -5.54 -4.42
CA VAL A 36 0.17 -6.53 -3.35
C VAL A 36 -0.98 -7.46 -3.69
N ARG A 37 -0.83 -8.75 -3.40
CA ARG A 37 -1.91 -9.72 -3.53
C ARG A 37 -2.74 -9.71 -2.27
N LEU A 38 -4.05 -9.56 -2.44
CA LEU A 38 -5.05 -9.62 -1.38
C LEU A 38 -6.17 -10.54 -1.84
N ASP A 39 -6.60 -11.42 -0.95
CA ASP A 39 -7.73 -12.33 -1.18
C ASP A 39 -9.03 -11.54 -1.36
N ASP A 40 -9.88 -11.95 -2.30
CA ASP A 40 -11.13 -11.25 -2.62
C ASP A 40 -12.20 -11.43 -1.52
N ASN A 41 -12.12 -12.49 -0.74
CA ASN A 41 -12.93 -12.72 0.45
C ASN A 41 -12.34 -12.06 1.71
N PHE A 42 -11.29 -11.24 1.59
CA PHE A 42 -10.67 -10.55 2.73
C PHE A 42 -11.69 -9.83 3.64
N PRO A 43 -12.66 -9.04 3.14
CA PRO A 43 -13.63 -8.35 4.00
C PRO A 43 -14.52 -9.30 4.83
N GLY A 44 -14.74 -10.52 4.34
CA GLY A 44 -15.56 -11.55 5.00
C GLY A 44 -14.77 -12.52 5.89
N HIS A 45 -13.44 -12.47 5.86
CA HIS A 45 -12.63 -13.42 6.60
C HIS A 45 -12.75 -13.23 8.12
N ARG A 46 -12.90 -14.32 8.87
CA ARG A 46 -13.19 -14.29 10.32
C ARG A 46 -12.23 -13.42 11.14
N LYS A 47 -10.92 -13.46 10.82
CA LYS A 47 -9.90 -12.65 11.53
C LYS A 47 -10.09 -11.15 11.24
N VAL A 48 -10.48 -10.81 10.01
CA VAL A 48 -10.69 -9.43 9.57
C VAL A 48 -11.95 -8.85 10.22
N LEU A 49 -13.03 -9.63 10.26
CA LEU A 49 -14.25 -9.28 10.97
C LEU A 49 -13.99 -9.06 12.48
N ALA A 50 -13.19 -9.92 13.12
CA ALA A 50 -12.81 -9.77 14.52
C ALA A 50 -11.95 -8.50 14.77
N ALA A 51 -11.00 -8.22 13.89
CA ALA A 51 -10.15 -7.02 13.98
C ALA A 51 -10.95 -5.73 13.76
N GLY A 52 -12.04 -5.77 13.01
CA GLY A 52 -12.89 -4.62 12.69
C GLY A 52 -12.38 -3.78 11.51
N PRO A 53 -13.24 -2.92 10.93
CA PRO A 53 -12.99 -2.30 9.62
C PRO A 53 -11.79 -1.34 9.61
N GLU A 54 -11.57 -0.59 10.68
CA GLU A 54 -10.42 0.33 10.77
C GLU A 54 -9.09 -0.42 10.87
N ALA A 55 -9.07 -1.54 11.60
CA ALA A 55 -7.89 -2.40 11.69
C ALA A 55 -7.66 -3.12 10.36
N ALA A 56 -8.73 -3.56 9.70
CA ALA A 56 -8.66 -4.12 8.35
C ALA A 56 -8.05 -3.14 7.35
N TRP A 57 -8.39 -1.85 7.42
CA TRP A 57 -7.74 -0.83 6.61
C TRP A 57 -6.25 -0.69 6.93
N LEU A 58 -5.88 -0.67 8.22
CA LEU A 58 -4.47 -0.64 8.65
C LEU A 58 -3.70 -1.87 8.15
N HIS A 59 -4.34 -3.04 8.06
CA HIS A 59 -3.75 -4.24 7.48
C HIS A 59 -3.42 -4.05 5.99
N VAL A 60 -4.33 -3.46 5.21
CA VAL A 60 -4.09 -3.14 3.80
C VAL A 60 -2.95 -2.12 3.64
N GLU A 61 -2.91 -1.08 4.49
CA GLU A 61 -1.80 -0.12 4.52
C GLU A 61 -0.46 -0.83 4.82
N GLY A 62 -0.45 -1.77 5.77
CA GLY A 62 0.71 -2.59 6.10
C GLY A 62 1.18 -3.49 4.95
N LEU A 63 0.25 -4.13 4.24
CA LEU A 63 0.53 -4.93 3.05
C LEU A 63 1.21 -4.09 1.96
N CYS A 64 0.66 -2.91 1.67
CA CYS A 64 1.23 -1.95 0.73
C CYS A 64 2.62 -1.46 1.16
N TYR A 65 2.80 -1.15 2.45
CA TYR A 65 4.10 -0.77 3.00
C TYR A 65 5.15 -1.86 2.77
N CYS A 66 4.83 -3.11 3.11
CA CYS A 66 5.76 -4.22 2.99
C CYS A 66 6.13 -4.51 1.52
N ALA A 67 5.16 -4.38 0.60
CA ALA A 67 5.41 -4.55 -0.82
C ALA A 67 6.31 -3.44 -1.39
N HIS A 68 6.08 -2.19 -0.97
CA HIS A 68 6.86 -1.05 -1.43
C HIS A 68 8.29 -1.05 -0.86
N GLN A 69 8.44 -1.33 0.44
CA GLN A 69 9.72 -1.37 1.14
C GLN A 69 10.46 -2.70 0.98
N GLN A 70 9.79 -3.74 0.47
CA GLN A 70 10.33 -5.10 0.29
C GLN A 70 10.87 -5.66 1.60
N THR A 71 10.06 -5.60 2.65
CA THR A 71 10.41 -6.02 4.02
C THR A 71 9.93 -7.42 4.38
N ASP A 72 9.45 -8.20 3.39
CA ASP A 72 8.99 -9.58 3.57
C ASP A 72 7.91 -9.72 4.67
N GLY A 73 7.04 -8.71 4.80
CA GLY A 73 5.95 -8.68 5.77
C GLY A 73 6.30 -8.02 7.10
N ALA A 74 7.53 -7.53 7.28
CA ALA A 74 7.94 -6.83 8.51
C ALA A 74 7.59 -5.34 8.49
N ILE A 75 7.03 -4.86 9.60
CA ILE A 75 6.68 -3.45 9.85
C ILE A 75 7.41 -3.00 11.12
N PRO A 76 8.46 -2.16 11.03
CA PRO A 76 9.12 -1.61 12.21
C PRO A 76 8.19 -0.70 13.03
N ASP A 77 8.36 -0.64 14.36
CA ASP A 77 7.55 0.24 15.23
C ASP A 77 7.60 1.72 14.78
N ALA A 78 8.77 2.17 14.31
CA ALA A 78 8.96 3.53 13.80
C ALA A 78 8.20 3.82 12.50
N ALA A 79 7.80 2.79 11.76
CA ALA A 79 7.04 2.91 10.51
C ALA A 79 5.53 2.91 10.75
N LEU A 80 5.04 2.27 11.82
CA LEU A 80 3.60 2.09 12.07
C LEU A 80 2.82 3.41 12.05
N VAL A 81 3.35 4.47 12.66
CA VAL A 81 2.67 5.77 12.72
C VAL A 81 2.74 6.52 11.39
N LYS A 82 3.73 6.20 10.55
CA LYS A 82 3.96 6.87 9.27
C LYS A 82 3.20 6.21 8.11
N LEU A 83 2.84 4.94 8.24
CA LEU A 83 2.14 4.19 7.19
C LEU A 83 0.63 4.44 7.16
N THR A 84 0.07 5.09 8.18
CA THR A 84 -1.37 5.34 8.30
C THR A 84 -1.67 6.80 8.63
N GLN A 85 -2.88 7.25 8.31
CA GLN A 85 -3.37 8.59 8.67
C GLN A 85 -3.97 8.65 10.10
N PHE A 86 -4.08 7.51 10.79
CA PHE A 86 -4.53 7.50 12.18
C PHE A 86 -3.50 8.14 13.11
N SER A 87 -3.99 8.76 14.20
CA SER A 87 -3.11 9.25 15.26
C SER A 87 -2.30 8.09 15.88
N LYS A 88 -1.09 8.37 16.39
CA LYS A 88 -0.23 7.36 17.02
C LYS A 88 -0.96 6.48 18.04
N PRO A 89 -1.76 7.01 18.99
CA PRO A 89 -2.49 6.16 19.94
C PRO A 89 -3.53 5.25 19.26
N LYS A 90 -4.18 5.74 18.20
CA LYS A 90 -5.17 4.94 17.45
C LYS A 90 -4.48 3.85 16.63
N ALA A 91 -3.39 4.17 15.92
CA ALA A 91 -2.59 3.20 15.18
C ALA A 91 -2.10 2.04 16.07
N LEU A 92 -1.60 2.35 17.27
CA LEU A 92 -1.17 1.33 18.24
C LEU A 92 -2.33 0.43 18.71
N LYS A 93 -3.51 1.00 18.97
CA LYS A 93 -4.70 0.21 19.35
C LYS A 93 -5.16 -0.70 18.21
N LEU A 94 -5.17 -0.20 16.98
CA LEU A 94 -5.54 -0.99 15.80
C LEU A 94 -4.53 -2.11 15.54
N ALA A 95 -3.23 -1.83 15.65
CA ALA A 95 -2.19 -2.85 15.55
C ALA A 95 -2.34 -3.94 16.63
N ALA A 96 -2.68 -3.57 17.87
CA ALA A 96 -2.96 -4.54 18.93
C ALA A 96 -4.16 -5.45 18.57
N ARG A 97 -5.23 -4.90 17.97
CA ARG A 97 -6.37 -5.70 17.49
C ARG A 97 -5.99 -6.65 16.35
N LEU A 98 -5.09 -6.24 15.46
CA LEU A 98 -4.57 -7.12 14.40
C LEU A 98 -3.74 -8.27 14.97
N VAL A 99 -2.97 -8.00 16.03
CA VAL A 99 -2.23 -9.03 16.76
C VAL A 99 -3.17 -10.00 17.48
N GLU A 100 -4.17 -9.48 18.20
CA GLU A 100 -5.17 -10.29 18.89
C GLU A 100 -5.98 -11.17 17.92
N ALA A 101 -6.32 -10.64 16.75
CA ALA A 101 -7.00 -11.40 15.69
C ALA A 101 -6.08 -12.40 14.95
N GLY A 102 -4.77 -12.40 15.23
CA GLY A 102 -3.78 -13.25 14.56
C GLY A 102 -3.60 -12.93 13.08
N LEU A 103 -3.83 -11.67 12.68
CA LEU A 103 -3.46 -11.14 11.37
C LEU A 103 -2.01 -10.68 11.36
N TRP A 104 -1.55 -10.08 12.47
CA TRP A 104 -0.17 -9.68 12.71
C TRP A 104 0.38 -10.40 13.93
N GLU A 105 1.69 -10.35 14.12
CA GLU A 105 2.38 -10.78 15.33
C GLU A 105 3.45 -9.76 15.74
N ARG A 106 3.84 -9.74 17.02
CA ARG A 106 4.99 -8.95 17.48
C ARG A 106 6.28 -9.74 17.24
N ASN A 107 7.29 -9.09 16.66
CA ASN A 107 8.62 -9.68 16.44
C ASN A 107 9.71 -9.02 17.32
N GLY A 108 9.31 -8.31 18.39
CA GLY A 108 10.20 -7.58 19.30
C GLY A 108 10.48 -6.13 18.90
N VAL A 109 10.73 -5.86 17.60
CA VAL A 109 11.08 -4.51 17.09
C VAL A 109 9.98 -3.83 16.27
N GLY A 110 8.83 -4.50 16.17
CA GLY A 110 7.66 -4.05 15.44
C GLY A 110 6.67 -5.20 15.29
N TYR A 111 6.19 -5.37 14.06
CA TYR A 111 5.16 -6.33 13.69
C TYR A 111 5.60 -7.15 12.47
N ALA A 112 5.05 -8.36 12.34
CA ALA A 112 5.07 -9.14 11.12
C ALA A 112 3.64 -9.48 10.69
N ILE A 113 3.37 -9.41 9.39
CA ILE A 113 2.08 -9.82 8.80
C ILE A 113 2.10 -11.33 8.62
N HIS A 114 1.12 -12.04 9.20
CA HIS A 114 0.99 -13.49 8.99
C HIS A 114 0.80 -13.82 7.51
N ASP A 115 1.41 -14.92 7.07
CA ASP A 115 1.25 -15.53 5.74
C ASP A 115 1.61 -14.59 4.57
N TYR A 116 2.36 -13.50 4.82
CA TYR A 116 2.68 -12.52 3.79
C TYR A 116 3.35 -13.16 2.56
N LEU A 117 4.33 -14.03 2.80
CA LEU A 117 5.12 -14.68 1.75
C LEU A 117 4.39 -15.83 1.03
N ASP A 118 3.27 -16.30 1.56
CA ASP A 118 2.45 -17.31 0.89
C ASP A 118 1.75 -16.72 -0.34
N TYR A 119 1.42 -15.42 -0.28
CA TYR A 119 0.73 -14.71 -1.34
C TYR A 119 1.62 -13.70 -2.08
N ASN A 120 2.59 -13.10 -1.40
CA ASN A 120 3.42 -12.02 -1.94
C ASN A 120 4.86 -12.48 -2.18
N PRO A 121 5.53 -11.95 -3.22
CA PRO A 121 6.92 -12.31 -3.47
C PRO A 121 7.83 -11.75 -2.38
N SER A 122 8.83 -12.53 -1.99
CA SER A 122 9.92 -12.02 -1.15
C SER A 122 10.81 -11.04 -1.91
N LYS A 123 11.54 -10.20 -1.17
CA LYS A 123 12.58 -9.33 -1.70
C LYS A 123 13.57 -10.11 -2.57
N LYS A 124 14.04 -11.25 -2.07
CA LYS A 124 14.92 -12.15 -2.82
C LYS A 124 14.32 -12.56 -4.16
N SER A 125 13.05 -13.00 -4.18
CA SER A 125 12.37 -13.39 -5.42
C SER A 125 12.22 -12.22 -6.40
N LEU A 126 11.95 -11.01 -5.88
CA LEU A 126 11.88 -9.79 -6.70
C LEU A 126 13.23 -9.44 -7.32
N ASP A 127 14.31 -9.53 -6.54
CA ASP A 127 15.67 -9.24 -7.01
C ASP A 127 16.13 -10.25 -8.07
N GLU A 128 15.84 -11.54 -7.87
CA GLU A 128 16.09 -12.59 -8.87
C GLU A 128 15.34 -12.32 -10.18
N LYS A 129 14.07 -11.90 -10.11
CA LYS A 129 13.28 -11.52 -11.29
C LYS A 129 13.83 -10.29 -12.00
N ARG A 130 14.26 -9.28 -11.23
CA ARG A 130 14.88 -8.06 -11.78
C ARG A 130 16.18 -8.39 -12.51
N GLU A 131 17.02 -9.22 -11.89
CA GLU A 131 18.28 -9.67 -12.46
C GLU A 131 18.08 -10.50 -13.73
N ALA A 132 17.13 -11.45 -13.71
CA ALA A 132 16.79 -12.23 -14.90
C ALA A 132 16.30 -11.34 -16.05
N LYS A 133 15.43 -10.37 -15.76
CA LYS A 133 14.94 -9.40 -16.76
C LYS A 133 16.08 -8.53 -17.30
N ARG A 134 17.01 -8.09 -16.44
CA ARG A 134 18.20 -7.32 -16.84
C ARG A 134 19.08 -8.13 -17.79
N ARG A 135 19.39 -9.39 -17.47
CA ARG A 135 20.19 -10.29 -18.32
C ARG A 135 19.53 -10.52 -19.68
N ALA A 136 18.23 -10.81 -19.69
CA ALA A 136 17.48 -11.01 -20.94
C ALA A 136 17.48 -9.74 -21.82
N GLY A 137 17.32 -8.56 -21.21
CA GLY A 137 17.40 -7.28 -21.90
C GLY A 137 18.78 -7.03 -22.54
N GLN A 138 19.86 -7.32 -21.81
CA GLN A 138 21.24 -7.20 -22.31
C GLN A 138 21.50 -8.15 -23.49
N ALA A 139 21.09 -9.42 -23.37
CA ALA A 139 21.23 -10.40 -24.46
C ALA A 139 20.46 -9.96 -25.72
N GLY A 140 19.23 -9.46 -25.56
CA GLY A 140 18.43 -8.94 -26.67
C GLY A 140 19.05 -7.71 -27.35
N GLY A 141 19.61 -6.78 -26.57
CA GLY A 141 20.31 -5.61 -27.10
C GLY A 141 21.54 -5.98 -27.94
N LEU A 142 22.37 -6.89 -27.43
CA LEU A 142 23.55 -7.42 -28.15
C LEU A 142 23.16 -8.14 -29.45
N ALA A 143 22.08 -8.94 -29.41
CA ALA A 143 21.59 -9.64 -30.60
C ALA A 143 21.12 -8.65 -31.69
N LYS A 144 20.43 -7.57 -31.31
CA LYS A 144 20.02 -6.52 -32.25
C LYS A 144 21.21 -5.76 -32.84
N ALA A 145 22.22 -5.44 -32.02
CA ALA A 145 23.45 -4.79 -32.51
C ALA A 145 24.15 -5.63 -33.59
N LYS A 146 24.31 -6.94 -33.36
CA LYS A 146 24.92 -7.89 -34.33
C LYS A 146 24.09 -8.10 -35.61
N GLN A 147 22.79 -7.81 -35.59
CA GLN A 147 21.93 -7.87 -36.78
C GLN A 147 21.97 -6.57 -37.59
N GLY A 148 22.11 -5.42 -36.91
CA GLY A 148 22.31 -4.12 -37.56
C GLY A 148 23.62 -4.06 -38.34
N ASP A 149 24.70 -4.56 -37.73
CA ASP A 149 26.04 -4.61 -38.34
C ASP A 149 26.08 -5.45 -39.64
N ARG A 150 25.32 -6.55 -39.70
CA ARG A 150 25.20 -7.42 -40.88
C ARG A 150 24.34 -6.89 -42.03
N LYS A 151 23.53 -5.86 -41.80
CA LYS A 151 22.66 -5.26 -42.83
C LYS A 151 23.21 -3.95 -43.40
N GLY A 152 24.23 -3.37 -42.76
CA GLY A 152 24.82 -2.09 -43.12
C GLY A 152 26.19 -2.15 -43.82
N GLY A 153 26.78 -3.34 -43.96
CA GLY A 153 27.96 -3.61 -44.80
C GLY A 153 27.59 -4.46 -46.00
#